data_AF-A0AAW1WEM3-F1
#
_entry.id   AF-A0AAW1WEM3-F1
#
_cell.length_a   1.000
_cell.length_b   1.000
_cell.length_c   1.000
_cell.angle_alpha   90.00
_cell.angle_beta   90.00
_cell.angle_gamma   90.00
#
_symmetry.space_group_name_H-M   'P 1'
#
loop_
_entity.id
_entity.type
_entity.pdbx_description
1 polymer ?
#
loop_
_entity_poly.entity_id
_entity_poly.type
_entity_poly.pdbx_seq_one_letter_code
_entity_poly.pdbx_strand_id
1 'polypeptide(L)'
;MWSNLPFDLLSNIFFFLSPESFACAKSTCRNWQQACASTASLQNPVLLQKQHHPPWFIAFPVRNNSLCCYAHNPINNNWYEISLDFLPHPIRLVAHLESLLLVRLSNSTVLQLGVCNSFTRQYKQLPRLNIRRTNPAVGGHIISCSLFKY
;
A
#
# COMPACT_ATOMS: atom_id res chain seq x y z
N MET A 1 20.36 -6.40 -4.90
CA MET A 1 20.92 -7.78 -4.98
C MET A 1 19.82 -8.84 -4.96
N TRP A 2 18.90 -8.82 -3.99
CA TRP A 2 17.79 -9.79 -3.88
C TRP A 2 16.60 -9.58 -4.84
N SER A 3 16.57 -8.46 -5.57
CA SER A 3 15.53 -8.13 -6.55
C SER A 3 15.54 -8.99 -7.81
N ASN A 4 16.63 -9.72 -8.07
CA ASN A 4 16.85 -10.49 -9.29
C ASN A 4 16.69 -12.01 -9.07
N LEU A 5 16.22 -12.42 -7.89
CA LEU A 5 15.93 -13.82 -7.63
C LEU A 5 14.80 -14.31 -8.55
N PRO A 6 14.84 -15.59 -8.98
CA PRO A 6 13.74 -16.23 -9.67
C PRO A 6 12.42 -16.09 -8.89
N PHE A 7 11.35 -15.91 -9.64
CA PHE A 7 10.02 -15.68 -9.09
C PHE A 7 9.54 -16.79 -8.14
N ASP A 8 9.82 -18.05 -8.45
CA ASP A 8 9.41 -19.19 -7.62
C ASP A 8 10.09 -19.16 -6.24
N LEU A 9 11.35 -18.74 -6.19
CA LEU A 9 12.09 -18.59 -4.94
C LEU A 9 11.56 -17.42 -4.12
N LEU A 10 11.30 -16.27 -4.75
CA LEU A 10 10.68 -15.13 -4.07
C LEU A 10 9.31 -15.49 -3.52
N SER A 11 8.51 -16.22 -4.29
CA SER A 11 7.18 -16.68 -3.88
C SER A 11 7.25 -17.57 -2.64
N ASN A 12 8.18 -18.54 -2.64
CA ASN A 12 8.41 -19.39 -1.47
C ASN A 12 8.90 -18.60 -0.26
N ILE A 13 9.84 -17.67 -0.42
CA ILE A 13 10.32 -16.84 0.69
C ILE A 13 9.17 -16.02 1.28
N PHE A 14 8.40 -15.33 0.45
CA PHE A 14 7.30 -14.48 0.88
C PHE A 14 6.16 -15.27 1.52
N PHE A 15 5.97 -16.53 1.12
CA PHE A 15 5.00 -17.43 1.76
C PHE A 15 5.29 -17.65 3.25
N PHE A 16 6.56 -17.62 3.67
CA PHE A 16 6.96 -17.85 5.07
C PHE A 16 7.17 -16.57 5.88
N LEU A 17 6.96 -15.39 5.29
CA LEU A 17 7.11 -14.12 6.01
C LEU A 17 5.96 -13.90 6.99
N SER A 18 6.27 -13.28 8.15
CA SER A 18 5.23 -12.71 9.00
C SER A 18 4.44 -11.65 8.21
N PRO A 19 3.17 -11.37 8.56
CA PRO A 19 2.38 -10.44 7.76
C PRO A 19 2.96 -9.02 7.71
N GLU A 20 3.64 -8.60 8.78
CA GLU A 20 4.38 -7.33 8.82
C GLU A 20 5.54 -7.35 7.80
N SER A 21 6.38 -8.38 7.86
CA SER A 21 7.48 -8.56 6.91
C SER A 21 6.98 -8.69 5.47
N PHE A 22 5.83 -9.32 5.28
CA PHE A 22 5.17 -9.45 3.99
C PHE A 22 4.68 -8.10 3.44
N ALA A 23 4.06 -7.27 4.29
CA ALA A 23 3.65 -5.91 3.90
C ALA A 23 4.85 -5.04 3.49
N CYS A 24 5.96 -5.15 4.22
CA CYS A 24 7.24 -4.53 3.87
C CYS A 24 7.81 -5.10 2.57
N ALA A 25 7.83 -6.41 2.37
CA ALA A 25 8.34 -7.04 1.16
C ALA A 25 7.54 -6.60 -0.10
N LYS A 26 6.21 -6.54 0.02
CA LYS A 26 5.31 -6.08 -1.05
C LYS A 26 5.56 -4.62 -1.44
N SER A 27 6.17 -3.81 -0.58
CA SER A 27 6.41 -2.39 -0.81
C SER A 27 7.83 -2.06 -1.32
N THR A 28 8.74 -3.03 -1.37
CA THR A 28 10.16 -2.80 -1.71
C THR A 28 10.41 -2.52 -3.19
N CYS A 29 9.88 -3.36 -4.10
CA CYS A 29 10.08 -3.19 -5.54
C CYS A 29 8.98 -3.91 -6.36
N ARG A 30 8.85 -3.55 -7.65
CA ARG A 30 7.82 -4.14 -8.54
C ARG A 30 7.92 -5.66 -8.68
N ASN A 31 9.14 -6.21 -8.77
CA ASN A 31 9.33 -7.66 -8.91
C ASN A 31 8.82 -8.39 -7.65
N TRP A 32 9.12 -7.85 -6.47
CA TRP A 32 8.68 -8.43 -5.20
C TRP A 32 7.17 -8.28 -5.01
N GLN A 33 6.64 -7.11 -5.36
CA GLN A 33 5.21 -6.87 -5.37
C GLN A 33 4.45 -7.88 -6.25
N GLN A 34 4.97 -8.16 -7.46
CA GLN A 34 4.39 -9.14 -8.37
C GLN A 34 4.43 -10.56 -7.78
N ALA A 35 5.57 -10.98 -7.21
CA ALA A 35 5.67 -12.28 -6.52
C ALA A 35 4.75 -12.37 -5.29
N CYS A 36 4.60 -11.30 -4.50
CA CYS A 36 3.63 -11.22 -3.40
C CYS A 36 2.16 -11.26 -3.89
N ALA A 37 1.85 -10.68 -5.05
CA ALA A 37 0.50 -10.75 -5.63
C ALA A 37 0.19 -12.15 -6.16
N SER A 38 1.18 -12.84 -6.70
CA SER A 38 1.01 -14.17 -7.28
C SER A 38 1.06 -15.31 -6.27
N THR A 39 1.74 -15.14 -5.14
CA THR A 39 1.65 -16.09 -4.01
C THR A 39 0.21 -16.26 -3.54
N ALA A 40 -0.57 -15.17 -3.51
CA ALA A 40 -2.00 -15.23 -3.23
C ALA A 40 -2.82 -15.93 -4.34
N SER A 41 -2.25 -16.07 -5.55
CA SER A 41 -2.88 -16.66 -6.74
C SER A 41 -2.41 -18.11 -7.02
N LEU A 42 -1.41 -18.63 -6.31
CA LEU A 42 -0.96 -20.01 -6.45
C LEU A 42 -2.01 -20.91 -5.78
N GLN A 43 -2.89 -21.46 -6.62
CA GLN A 43 -4.03 -22.33 -6.32
C GLN A 43 -3.63 -23.70 -5.75
N ASN A 44 -2.73 -23.74 -4.77
CA ASN A 44 -2.37 -24.99 -4.11
C ASN A 44 -3.22 -25.13 -2.84
N PRO A 45 -4.22 -26.04 -2.79
CA PRO A 45 -5.21 -26.11 -1.71
C PRO A 45 -4.60 -26.36 -0.33
N VAL A 46 -3.45 -27.03 -0.26
CA VAL A 46 -2.68 -27.25 0.98
C VAL A 46 -2.00 -25.97 1.48
N LEU A 47 -1.61 -25.07 0.57
CA LEU A 47 -1.00 -23.77 0.89
C LEU A 47 -2.05 -22.68 1.18
N LEU A 48 -3.24 -22.79 0.57
CA LEU A 48 -4.39 -21.91 0.82
C LEU A 48 -4.90 -21.97 2.26
N GLN A 49 -4.86 -23.14 2.91
CA GLN A 49 -5.23 -23.27 4.33
C GLN A 49 -4.28 -22.52 5.27
N LYS A 50 -3.01 -22.32 4.88
CA LYS A 50 -2.04 -21.53 5.66
C LYS A 50 -2.11 -20.02 5.39
N GLN A 51 -2.71 -19.59 4.28
CA GLN A 51 -2.67 -18.20 3.80
C GLN A 51 -3.92 -17.36 4.06
N HIS A 52 -4.90 -17.82 4.83
CA HIS A 52 -5.92 -16.92 5.37
C HIS A 52 -5.34 -16.04 6.50
N HIS A 53 -4.30 -15.26 6.20
CA HIS A 53 -3.97 -14.10 6.99
C HIS A 53 -5.08 -13.08 6.74
N PRO A 54 -5.86 -12.73 7.77
CA PRO A 54 -6.92 -11.77 7.59
C PRO A 54 -6.32 -10.42 7.14
N PRO A 55 -7.05 -9.64 6.32
CA PRO A 55 -6.53 -8.37 5.83
C PRO A 55 -6.21 -7.45 7.00
N TRP A 56 -5.08 -6.76 6.90
CA TRP A 56 -4.72 -5.72 7.87
C TRP A 56 -5.61 -4.50 7.67
N PHE A 57 -6.04 -3.89 8.78
CA PHE A 57 -6.82 -2.66 8.73
C PHE A 57 -5.94 -1.46 8.99
N ILE A 58 -6.02 -0.44 8.13
CA ILE A 58 -5.37 0.85 8.37
C ILE A 58 -6.43 1.84 8.83
N ALA A 59 -6.24 2.40 10.03
CA ALA A 59 -7.08 3.43 10.61
C ALA A 59 -6.33 4.77 10.62
N PHE A 60 -7.04 5.83 10.22
CA PHE A 60 -6.56 7.19 10.33
C PHE A 60 -7.23 7.91 11.51
N PRO A 61 -6.48 8.75 12.24
CA PRO A 61 -7.04 9.55 13.31
C PRO A 61 -8.10 10.51 12.75
N VAL A 62 -9.24 10.60 13.43
CA VAL A 62 -10.37 11.47 13.02
C VAL A 62 -9.93 12.94 12.96
N ARG A 63 -9.03 13.33 13.87
CA ARG A 63 -8.43 14.67 13.89
C ARG A 63 -7.12 14.65 13.13
N ASN A 64 -7.06 15.47 12.10
CA ASN A 64 -5.95 15.61 11.17
C ASN A 64 -4.66 16.21 11.78
N ASN A 65 -4.50 16.24 13.12
CA ASN A 65 -3.38 16.89 13.79
C ASN A 65 -2.19 15.94 14.01
N SER A 66 -2.37 14.63 13.92
CA SER A 66 -1.29 13.66 14.07
C SER A 66 -0.81 13.15 12.72
N LEU A 67 0.51 13.16 12.52
CA LEU A 67 1.19 12.60 11.35
C LEU A 67 1.44 11.10 11.55
N CYS A 68 0.37 10.33 11.79
CA CYS A 68 0.46 8.88 11.93
C CYS A 68 -0.83 8.20 11.45
N CYS A 69 -0.71 6.91 11.14
CA CYS A 69 -1.83 6.00 11.00
C CYS A 69 -1.59 4.75 11.85
N TYR A 70 -2.65 3.97 12.07
CA TYR A 70 -2.60 2.76 12.87
C TYR A 70 -2.90 1.56 12.00
N ALA A 71 -2.07 0.52 12.06
CA ALA A 71 -2.28 -0.73 11.37
C ALA A 71 -2.67 -1.83 12.36
N HIS A 72 -3.84 -2.42 12.19
CA HIS A 72 -4.28 -3.58 12.98
C HIS A 72 -3.80 -4.86 12.32
N ASN A 73 -3.07 -5.66 13.10
CA ASN A 73 -2.71 -7.01 12.74
C ASN A 73 -3.72 -7.98 13.37
N PRO A 74 -4.56 -8.65 12.56
CA PRO A 74 -5.61 -9.52 13.07
C PRO A 74 -5.10 -10.87 13.59
N ILE A 75 -3.83 -11.24 13.35
CA ILE A 75 -3.26 -12.51 13.81
C ILE A 75 -2.89 -12.45 15.29
N ASN A 76 -2.25 -11.36 15.70
CA ASN A 76 -1.87 -11.14 17.11
C ASN A 76 -2.82 -10.16 17.83
N ASN A 77 -3.84 -9.65 17.12
CA ASN A 77 -4.81 -8.69 17.60
C ASN A 77 -4.19 -7.40 18.17
N ASN A 78 -3.08 -6.94 17.59
CA ASN A 78 -2.38 -5.74 18.03
C ASN A 78 -2.51 -4.60 17.01
N TRP A 79 -2.37 -3.38 17.52
CA TRP A 79 -2.28 -2.16 16.72
C TRP A 79 -0.85 -1.64 16.71
N TYR A 80 -0.39 -1.24 15.54
CA TYR A 80 0.92 -0.65 15.32
C TYR A 80 0.77 0.79 14.83
N GLU A 81 1.45 1.73 15.48
CA GLU A 81 1.53 3.10 14.99
C GLU A 81 2.57 3.19 13.88
N ILE A 82 2.18 3.79 12.75
CA ILE A 82 3.05 4.06 11.61
C ILE A 82 3.18 5.57 11.46
N SER A 83 4.41 6.05 11.62
CA SER A 83 4.74 7.47 11.45
C SER A 83 4.63 7.91 9.97
N LEU A 84 3.92 9.00 9.76
CA LEU A 84 3.70 9.69 8.48
C LEU A 84 4.33 11.10 8.48
N ASP A 85 5.31 11.34 9.35
CA ASP A 85 6.10 12.57 9.47
C ASP A 85 6.80 13.02 8.17
N PHE A 86 7.02 12.11 7.24
CA PHE A 86 7.56 12.38 5.90
C PHE A 86 6.53 12.99 4.93
N LEU A 87 5.26 13.07 5.31
CA LEU A 87 4.19 13.66 4.50
C LEU A 87 3.99 15.15 4.79
N PRO A 88 3.58 15.95 3.80
CA PRO A 88 3.15 17.32 4.04
C PRO A 88 1.94 17.34 4.98
N HIS A 89 1.87 18.33 5.88
CA HIS A 89 0.76 18.47 6.82
C HIS A 89 -0.09 19.72 6.49
N PRO A 90 -1.44 19.68 6.60
CA PRO A 90 -2.30 18.53 6.91
C PRO A 90 -2.68 17.70 5.67
N ILE A 91 -2.80 16.38 5.82
CA ILE A 91 -3.24 15.43 4.79
C ILE A 91 -4.54 14.73 5.14
N ARG A 92 -5.33 14.34 4.13
CA ARG A 92 -6.47 13.44 4.25
C ARG A 92 -6.23 12.20 3.40
N LEU A 93 -6.51 11.02 3.95
CA LEU A 93 -6.57 9.79 3.16
C LEU A 93 -7.75 9.89 2.19
N VAL A 94 -7.51 9.51 0.94
CA VAL A 94 -8.51 9.51 -0.13
C VAL A 94 -8.86 8.08 -0.51
N ALA A 95 -7.84 7.25 -0.75
CA ALA A 95 -7.99 5.87 -1.16
C ALA A 95 -6.69 5.10 -0.86
N HIS A 96 -6.75 3.78 -1.05
CA HIS A 96 -5.59 2.90 -1.02
C HIS A 96 -5.48 2.14 -2.34
N LEU A 97 -4.25 1.89 -2.78
CA LEU A 97 -3.91 1.07 -3.94
C LEU A 97 -2.75 0.15 -3.56
N GLU A 98 -3.07 -1.13 -3.34
CA GLU A 98 -2.12 -2.22 -3.02
C GLU A 98 -1.26 -2.07 -1.75
N SER A 99 -0.20 -1.27 -1.79
CA SER A 99 0.66 -0.92 -0.64
C SER A 99 0.85 0.61 -0.55
N LEU A 100 0.17 1.35 -1.42
CA LEU A 100 0.25 2.78 -1.58
C LEU A 100 -1.02 3.43 -1.06
N LEU A 101 -0.85 4.55 -0.38
CA LEU A 101 -1.92 5.40 0.11
C LEU A 101 -2.00 6.63 -0.79
N LEU A 102 -3.20 6.91 -1.28
CA LEU A 102 -3.51 8.14 -1.99
C LEU A 102 -3.97 9.18 -0.97
N VAL A 103 -3.23 10.28 -0.88
CA VAL A 103 -3.47 11.36 0.08
C VAL A 103 -3.79 12.67 -0.64
N ARG A 104 -4.57 13.51 0.03
CA ARG A 104 -4.89 14.88 -0.39
C ARG A 104 -4.34 15.88 0.61
N LEU A 105 -3.65 16.92 0.14
CA LEU A 105 -3.29 18.06 0.98
C LEU A 105 -4.53 18.89 1.30
N SER A 106 -4.78 19.12 2.60
CA SER A 106 -6.00 19.76 3.09
C SER A 106 -5.89 21.27 3.25
N ASN A 107 -4.68 21.83 3.16
CA ASN A 107 -4.42 23.27 3.21
C ASN A 107 -4.59 23.97 1.85
N SER A 108 -4.88 23.24 0.77
CA SER A 108 -5.04 23.81 -0.57
C SER A 108 -6.50 23.80 -1.02
N THR A 109 -6.94 24.93 -1.57
CA THR A 109 -8.22 25.05 -2.30
C THR A 109 -8.18 24.29 -3.62
N VAL A 110 -6.99 24.07 -4.19
CA VAL A 110 -6.77 23.23 -5.36
C VAL A 110 -6.58 21.79 -4.90
N LEU A 111 -7.23 20.85 -5.58
CA LEU A 111 -7.02 19.43 -5.31
C LEU A 111 -5.57 19.04 -5.64
N GLN A 112 -4.76 18.87 -4.60
CA GLN A 112 -3.40 18.37 -4.70
C GLN A 112 -3.36 16.95 -4.13
N LEU A 113 -3.03 16.01 -5.01
CA LEU A 113 -2.92 14.60 -4.67
C LEU A 113 -1.45 14.22 -4.52
N GLY A 114 -1.18 13.29 -3.62
CA GLY A 114 0.10 12.63 -3.51
C GLY A 114 -0.12 11.15 -3.23
N VAL A 115 0.89 10.36 -3.55
CA VAL A 115 0.91 8.94 -3.25
C VAL A 115 2.06 8.70 -2.29
N CYS A 116 1.83 7.89 -1.27
CA CYS A 116 2.89 7.48 -0.37
C CYS A 116 2.83 6.00 -0.06
N ASN A 117 4.00 5.46 0.27
CA ASN A 117 4.12 4.17 0.89
C ASN A 117 4.48 4.37 2.37
N SER A 118 3.59 3.95 3.27
CA SER A 118 3.77 4.13 4.71
C SER A 118 4.90 3.27 5.29
N PHE A 119 5.22 2.15 4.64
CA PHE A 119 6.28 1.24 5.09
C PHE A 119 7.66 1.68 4.59
N THR A 120 7.77 2.14 3.34
CA THR A 120 9.05 2.63 2.79
C THR A 120 9.31 4.11 3.02
N ARG A 121 8.37 4.83 3.63
CA ARG A 121 8.44 6.28 3.91
C ARG A 121 8.72 7.12 2.66
N GLN A 122 8.21 6.66 1.52
CA GLN A 122 8.35 7.36 0.25
C GLN A 122 7.07 8.14 -0.06
N TYR A 123 7.24 9.39 -0.50
CA TYR A 123 6.16 10.26 -0.92
C TYR A 123 6.45 10.83 -2.30
N LYS A 124 5.41 10.88 -3.14
CA LYS A 124 5.45 11.53 -4.44
C LYS A 124 4.19 12.34 -4.66
N GLN A 125 4.35 13.63 -4.92
CA GLN A 125 3.26 14.47 -5.36
C GLN A 125 2.85 14.10 -6.78
N LEU A 126 1.54 13.98 -7.02
CA LEU A 126 0.99 13.73 -8.34
C LEU A 126 0.82 15.03 -9.13
N PRO A 127 0.83 14.96 -10.48
CA PRO A 127 0.46 16.07 -11.33
C PRO A 127 -0.94 16.60 -11.00
N ARG A 128 -1.19 17.87 -11.32
CA ARG A 128 -2.52 18.46 -11.17
C ARG A 128 -3.51 17.72 -12.07
N LEU A 129 -4.73 17.56 -11.58
CA LEU A 129 -5.81 17.05 -12.43
C LEU A 129 -6.07 18.03 -13.59
N ASN A 130 -6.37 17.48 -14.76
CA ASN A 130 -6.74 18.25 -15.95
C ASN A 130 -8.01 19.08 -15.72
N ILE A 131 -8.91 18.62 -14.84
CA ILE A 131 -10.17 19.27 -14.52
C ILE A 131 -10.19 19.57 -13.02
N ARG A 132 -10.47 20.83 -12.66
CA ARG A 132 -10.67 21.23 -11.26
C ARG A 132 -11.95 20.59 -10.73
N ARG A 133 -11.86 19.88 -9.61
CA ARG A 133 -13.02 19.30 -8.92
C ARG A 133 -13.02 19.71 -7.45
N THR A 134 -14.16 20.18 -6.98
CA THR A 134 -14.47 20.41 -5.56
C THR A 134 -15.18 19.17 -5.01
N ASN A 135 -14.62 18.56 -3.97
CA ASN A 135 -15.10 17.32 -3.34
C ASN A 135 -15.32 16.12 -4.29
N PRO A 136 -14.31 15.71 -5.09
CA PRO A 136 -14.46 14.54 -5.94
C PRO A 136 -14.51 13.25 -5.12
N ALA A 137 -15.45 12.36 -5.44
CA ALA A 137 -15.31 10.95 -5.10
C ALA A 137 -14.12 10.37 -5.89
N VAL A 138 -13.27 9.60 -5.21
CA VAL A 138 -12.09 8.99 -5.82
C VAL A 138 -12.19 7.48 -5.62
N GLY A 139 -12.19 6.74 -6.73
CA GLY A 139 -12.10 5.29 -6.74
C GLY A 139 -10.75 4.87 -7.30
N GLY A 140 -10.09 3.92 -6.64
CA GLY A 140 -8.93 3.22 -7.21
C GLY A 140 -9.42 2.02 -8.01
N HIS A 141 -9.03 1.91 -9.28
CA HIS A 141 -9.22 0.70 -10.08
C HIS A 141 -7.85 0.15 -10.48
N ILE A 142 -7.64 -1.14 -10.24
CA ILE A 142 -6.48 -1.87 -10.75
C ILE A 142 -6.75 -2.12 -12.24
N ILE A 143 -6.10 -1.35 -13.11
CA ILE A 143 -6.03 -1.67 -14.54
C ILE A 143 -4.78 -2.54 -14.70
N SER A 144 -4.95 -3.84 -14.94
CA SER A 144 -3.85 -4.72 -15.33
C SER A 144 -3.29 -4.23 -16.67
N CYS A 145 -2.24 -3.41 -16.61
CA CYS A 145 -1.56 -2.92 -17.79
C CYS A 145 -0.64 -4.02 -18.33
N SER A 146 -1.18 -4.91 -19.17
CA SER A 146 -0.41 -5.80 -20.04
C SER A 146 0.03 -5.10 -21.35
N LEU A 147 -0.06 -3.78 -21.44
CA LEU A 147 0.25 -2.99 -22.63
C LEU A 147 1.09 -1.75 -22.31
N PHE A 148 2.31 -1.95 -21.84
CA PHE A 148 3.42 -1.04 -22.16
C PHE A 148 4.63 -1.90 -22.51
N LYS A 149 4.73 -2.25 -23.79
CA LYS A 149 5.98 -2.68 -24.42
C LYS A 149 6.81 -1.42 -24.64
N TYR A 150 8.01 -1.38 -24.06
CA TYR A 150 9.15 -0.70 -24.67
C TYR A 150 10.08 -1.79 -25.18
#